data_AF-A0A5S5AV09-F1
#
_entry.id   AF-A0A5S5AV09-F1
#
_cell.length_a   1.000
_cell.length_b   1.000
_cell.length_c   1.000
_cell.angle_alpha   90.00
_cell.angle_beta   90.00
_cell.angle_gamma   90.00
#
_symmetry.space_group_name_H-M   'P 1'
#
loop_
_entity.id
_entity.type
_entity.pdbx_description
1 polymer ?
#
loop_
_entity_poly.entity_id
_entity_poly.type
_entity_poly.pdbx_seq_one_letter_code
_entity_poly.pdbx_strand_id
1 'polypeptide(L)'
;MRLMHTSLPEFKLKMQSAVVRQSPSKGLEIKGIENLKSAKMQSLRTGRIELAVQEVARDRDIDKVEVVIMPRVPETMHTVIIKGIDKNGNAKKAILEVINIIHPTEEVELAGINDIDDRRPPIGKH
;
A
#
# COMPACT_ATOMS: atom_id res chain seq x y z
N MET A 1 6.87 -13.70 -24.17
CA MET A 1 6.62 -13.66 -22.71
C MET A 1 5.52 -12.65 -22.43
N ARG A 2 4.30 -13.09 -22.11
CA ARG A 2 3.18 -12.19 -21.77
C ARG A 2 3.41 -11.60 -20.38
N LEU A 3 3.65 -10.29 -20.33
CA LEU A 3 3.77 -9.35 -19.20
C LEU A 3 3.60 -9.95 -17.79
N MET A 4 4.72 -10.34 -17.17
CA MET A 4 4.81 -10.74 -15.74
C MET A 4 4.45 -9.61 -14.77
N HIS A 5 4.29 -8.38 -15.29
CA HIS A 5 4.04 -7.19 -14.51
C HIS A 5 2.88 -6.36 -15.06
N THR A 6 2.13 -5.75 -14.15
CA THR A 6 1.13 -4.71 -14.42
C THR A 6 1.71 -3.36 -14.03
N SER A 7 1.59 -2.35 -14.89
CA SER A 7 2.10 -1.01 -14.57
C SER A 7 1.22 -0.29 -13.54
N LEU A 8 1.76 0.71 -12.84
CA LEU A 8 0.98 1.52 -11.89
C LEU A 8 -0.30 2.14 -12.50
N PRO A 9 -0.26 2.76 -13.71
CA PRO A 9 -1.48 3.25 -14.35
C PRO A 9 -2.47 2.12 -14.68
N GLU A 10 -1.98 1.00 -15.20
CA GLU A 10 -2.82 -0.15 -15.54
C GLU A 10 -3.45 -0.78 -14.28
N PHE A 11 -2.72 -0.85 -13.17
CA PHE A 11 -3.23 -1.30 -11.88
C PHE A 11 -4.41 -0.43 -11.43
N LYS A 12 -4.25 0.90 -11.43
CA LYS A 12 -5.32 1.84 -11.06
C LYS A 12 -6.56 1.67 -11.95
N LEU A 13 -6.34 1.53 -13.26
CA LEU A 13 -7.43 1.30 -14.22
C LEU A 13 -8.16 -0.03 -13.99
N LYS A 14 -7.44 -1.11 -13.63
CA LYS A 14 -8.05 -2.40 -13.29
C LYS A 14 -8.90 -2.32 -12.03
N MET A 15 -8.42 -1.65 -10.99
CA MET A 15 -9.20 -1.45 -9.75
C MET A 15 -10.47 -0.64 -10.04
N GLN A 16 -10.36 0.46 -10.80
CA GLN A 16 -11.53 1.26 -11.19
C GLN A 16 -12.53 0.45 -12.00
N SER A 17 -12.03 -0.32 -12.98
CA SER A 17 -12.88 -1.17 -13.81
C SER A 17 -13.59 -2.25 -13.01
N ALA A 18 -12.93 -2.82 -12.00
CA ALA A 18 -13.52 -3.82 -11.10
C ALA A 18 -14.74 -3.28 -10.35
N VAL A 19 -14.66 -2.06 -9.83
CA VAL A 19 -15.77 -1.41 -9.10
C VAL A 19 -16.89 -1.00 -10.07
N VAL A 20 -16.56 -0.31 -11.16
CA VAL A 20 -17.55 0.21 -12.12
C VAL A 20 -18.36 -0.92 -12.78
N ARG A 21 -17.74 -2.09 -13.00
CA ARG A 21 -18.44 -3.28 -13.52
C ARG A 21 -19.55 -3.78 -12.60
N GLN A 22 -19.47 -3.56 -11.29
CA GLN A 22 -20.52 -3.94 -10.34
C GLN A 22 -21.58 -2.83 -10.23
N SER A 23 -21.16 -1.56 -10.14
CA SER A 23 -22.06 -0.42 -10.23
C SER A 23 -21.31 0.86 -10.64
N PRO A 24 -21.80 1.62 -11.63
CA PRO A 24 -21.21 2.91 -12.01
C PRO A 24 -21.25 3.97 -10.90
N SER A 25 -22.14 3.83 -9.91
CA SER A 25 -22.29 4.80 -8.81
C SER A 25 -21.35 4.54 -7.63
N LYS A 26 -20.70 3.37 -7.57
CA LYS A 26 -19.83 3.03 -6.44
C LYS A 26 -18.51 3.79 -6.51
N GLY A 27 -18.08 4.30 -5.36
CA GLY A 27 -16.79 4.98 -5.22
C GLY A 27 -15.62 3.99 -5.17
N LEU A 28 -14.46 4.44 -5.64
CA LEU A 28 -13.17 3.79 -5.41
C LEU A 28 -12.18 4.80 -4.84
N GLU A 29 -11.46 4.40 -3.80
CA GLU A 29 -10.27 5.11 -3.32
C GLU A 29 -9.08 4.15 -3.25
N ILE A 30 -7.90 4.61 -3.67
CA ILE A 30 -6.65 3.84 -3.58
C ILE A 30 -5.66 4.65 -2.75
N LYS A 31 -5.19 4.08 -1.63
CA LYS A 31 -4.28 4.73 -0.67
C LYS A 31 -2.92 4.02 -0.60
N GLY A 32 -1.88 4.74 -0.20
CA GLY A 32 -0.55 4.22 0.13
C GLY A 32 0.44 4.07 -1.02
N ILE A 33 0.09 4.60 -2.21
CA ILE A 33 0.96 4.62 -3.41
C ILE A 33 1.01 6.02 -4.06
N GLU A 34 0.63 7.06 -3.33
CA GLU A 34 0.55 8.45 -3.79
C GLU A 34 1.93 8.98 -4.20
N ASN A 35 2.97 8.59 -3.46
CA ASN A 35 4.34 9.03 -3.67
C ASN A 35 5.06 8.28 -4.82
N LEU A 36 4.43 7.25 -5.41
CA LEU A 36 5.03 6.48 -6.49
C LEU A 36 4.79 7.15 -7.84
N LYS A 37 5.85 7.69 -8.46
CA LYS A 37 5.80 8.22 -9.85
C LYS A 37 5.59 7.11 -10.88
N SER A 38 6.21 5.95 -10.67
CA SER A 38 6.07 4.76 -11.51
C SER A 38 6.31 3.50 -10.66
N ALA A 39 5.62 2.41 -10.99
CA ALA A 39 5.81 1.12 -10.35
C ALA A 39 5.35 -0.02 -11.27
N LYS A 40 5.78 -1.24 -10.94
CA LYS A 40 5.36 -2.49 -11.56
C LYS A 40 4.87 -3.44 -10.46
N MET A 41 3.64 -3.92 -10.61
CA MET A 41 3.04 -4.94 -9.75
C MET A 41 3.18 -6.30 -10.41
N GLN A 42 3.16 -7.38 -9.64
CA GLN A 42 3.09 -8.74 -10.20
C GLN A 42 1.70 -8.95 -10.84
N SER A 43 1.64 -9.31 -12.13
CA SER A 43 0.36 -9.42 -12.86
C SER A 43 -0.59 -10.42 -12.22
N LEU A 44 -0.09 -11.58 -11.79
CA LEU A 44 -0.89 -12.63 -11.15
C LEU A 44 -1.54 -12.13 -9.84
N ARG A 45 -0.78 -11.39 -9.02
CA ARG A 45 -1.31 -10.81 -7.77
C ARG A 45 -2.28 -9.68 -8.06
N THR A 46 -2.02 -8.87 -9.09
CA THR A 46 -2.96 -7.82 -9.54
C THR A 46 -4.31 -8.40 -9.94
N GLY A 47 -4.33 -9.50 -10.70
CA GLY A 47 -5.58 -10.18 -11.07
C GLY A 47 -6.33 -10.73 -9.85
N ARG A 48 -5.62 -11.28 -8.85
CA ARG A 48 -6.25 -11.73 -7.60
C ARG A 48 -6.87 -10.57 -6.80
N ILE A 49 -6.20 -9.43 -6.74
CA ILE A 49 -6.71 -8.22 -6.08
C ILE A 49 -7.91 -7.67 -6.85
N GLU A 50 -7.88 -7.67 -8.19
CA GLU A 50 -9.02 -7.26 -9.03
C GLU A 50 -10.28 -8.07 -8.71
N LEU A 51 -10.15 -9.39 -8.58
CA LEU A 51 -11.27 -10.27 -8.20
C LEU A 51 -11.78 -9.96 -6.78
N ALA A 52 -10.90 -9.71 -5.81
CA ALA A 52 -11.31 -9.35 -4.46
C ALA A 52 -12.04 -7.99 -4.43
N VAL A 53 -11.59 -7.00 -5.21
CA VAL A 53 -12.29 -5.71 -5.36
C VAL A 53 -13.68 -5.91 -5.98
N GLN A 54 -13.82 -6.79 -6.97
CA GLN A 54 -15.14 -7.11 -7.54
C GLN A 54 -16.06 -7.81 -6.54
N GLU A 55 -15.51 -8.67 -5.69
CA GLU A 55 -16.25 -9.37 -4.63
C GLU A 55 -16.82 -8.39 -3.61
N VAL A 56 -15.99 -7.48 -3.08
CA VAL A 56 -16.41 -6.41 -2.16
C VAL A 56 -17.41 -5.47 -2.85
N ALA A 57 -17.13 -5.04 -4.08
CA ALA A 57 -18.02 -4.12 -4.82
C ALA A 57 -19.39 -4.74 -5.18
N ARG A 58 -19.53 -6.08 -5.16
CA ARG A 58 -20.79 -6.77 -5.46
C ARG A 58 -21.82 -6.60 -4.34
N ASP A 59 -21.36 -6.42 -3.11
CA ASP A 59 -22.25 -6.18 -1.98
C ASP A 59 -23.03 -4.88 -2.20
N ARG A 60 -24.36 -4.96 -2.06
CA ARG A 60 -25.25 -3.82 -2.30
C ARG A 60 -25.16 -2.78 -1.20
N ASP A 61 -24.77 -3.18 0.01
CA ASP A 61 -24.67 -2.30 1.17
C ASP A 61 -23.34 -1.52 1.22
N ILE A 62 -22.42 -1.78 0.28
CA ILE A 62 -21.13 -1.10 0.18
C ILE A 62 -21.16 0.00 -0.89
N ASP A 63 -21.21 1.27 -0.50
CA ASP A 63 -21.19 2.39 -1.48
C ASP A 63 -19.81 2.73 -2.03
N LYS A 64 -18.75 2.37 -1.31
CA LYS A 64 -17.36 2.73 -1.63
C LYS A 64 -16.41 1.58 -1.32
N VAL A 65 -15.51 1.29 -2.26
CA VAL A 65 -14.39 0.37 -2.03
C VAL A 65 -13.13 1.18 -1.76
N GLU A 66 -12.43 0.87 -0.67
CA GLU A 66 -11.11 1.39 -0.37
C GLU A 66 -10.04 0.30 -0.59
N VAL A 67 -9.04 0.60 -1.40
CA VAL A 67 -7.89 -0.27 -1.65
C VAL A 67 -6.67 0.36 -0.98
N VAL A 68 -6.32 -0.14 0.20
CA VAL A 68 -5.17 0.35 0.97
C VAL A 68 -3.94 -0.51 0.70
N ILE A 69 -2.88 0.10 0.18
CA ILE A 69 -1.59 -0.57 -0.05
C ILE A 69 -0.61 -0.10 1.03
N MET A 70 -0.26 -1.00 1.95
CA MET A 70 0.71 -0.73 3.00
C MET A 70 1.95 -1.61 2.89
N PRO A 71 3.13 -1.10 3.28
CA PRO A 71 4.33 -1.93 3.36
C PRO A 71 4.15 -3.00 4.42
N ARG A 72 4.44 -4.25 4.06
CA ARG A 72 4.46 -5.36 5.02
C ARG A 72 5.81 -5.41 5.74
N VAL A 73 6.11 -4.37 6.50
CA VAL A 73 7.40 -4.18 7.19
C VAL A 73 7.14 -3.88 8.67
N PRO A 74 7.40 -4.81 9.60
CA PRO A 74 7.07 -4.61 11.01
C PRO A 74 7.95 -3.56 11.68
N GLU A 75 9.24 -3.54 11.33
CA GLU A 75 10.24 -2.68 11.97
C GLU A 75 11.40 -2.43 11.01
N THR A 76 11.98 -1.23 11.09
CA THR A 76 13.18 -0.84 10.35
C THR A 76 14.15 -0.08 11.23
N MET A 77 15.37 -0.59 11.35
CA MET A 77 16.45 0.07 12.09
C MET A 77 17.18 1.07 11.21
N HIS A 78 17.34 2.31 11.70
CA HIS A 78 17.91 3.41 10.96
C HIS A 78 19.02 4.11 11.75
N THR A 79 20.06 4.55 11.04
CA THR A 79 21.07 5.46 11.60
C THR A 79 20.56 6.90 11.52
N VAL A 80 20.53 7.58 12.66
CA VAL A 80 20.20 9.01 12.77
C VAL A 80 21.51 9.79 12.83
N ILE A 81 21.67 10.78 11.93
CA ILE A 81 22.86 11.64 11.89
C ILE A 81 22.44 13.07 12.22
N ILE A 82 22.81 13.53 13.41
CA ILE A 82 22.50 14.87 13.91
C ILE A 82 23.72 15.76 13.68
N LYS A 83 23.61 16.76 12.80
CA LYS A 83 24.71 17.67 12.45
C LYS A 83 24.48 19.07 13.03
N GLY A 84 25.47 19.60 13.74
CA GLY A 84 25.54 21.01 14.12
C GLY A 84 26.11 21.83 12.98
N ILE A 85 25.29 22.70 12.38
CA ILE A 85 25.66 23.56 11.25
C ILE A 85 25.95 24.97 11.78
N ASP A 86 27.09 25.54 11.41
CA ASP A 86 27.46 26.91 11.79
C ASP A 86 26.78 27.97 10.90
N LYS A 87 26.95 29.25 11.26
CA LYS A 87 26.38 30.40 10.51
C LYS A 87 26.82 30.50 9.05
N ASN A 88 27.89 29.80 8.67
CA ASN A 88 28.43 29.78 7.31
C ASN A 88 27.99 28.52 6.53
N GLY A 89 27.15 27.67 7.12
CA GLY A 89 26.67 26.43 6.50
C GLY A 89 27.61 25.22 6.66
N ASN A 90 28.71 25.34 7.43
CA ASN A 90 29.64 24.23 7.62
C ASN A 90 29.21 23.33 8.77
N ALA A 91 29.25 22.02 8.58
CA ALA A 91 29.05 21.05 9.65
C ALA A 91 30.28 20.99 10.58
N LYS A 92 30.10 21.35 11.85
CA LYS A 92 31.20 21.42 12.85
C LYS A 92 31.23 20.26 13.83
N LYS A 93 30.08 19.62 14.06
CA LYS A 93 29.92 18.48 14.96
C LYS A 93 28.84 17.55 14.41
N ALA A 94 28.99 16.24 14.66
CA ALA A 94 27.95 15.25 14.42
C ALA A 94 27.79 14.33 15.63
N ILE A 95 26.56 13.85 15.86
CA ILE A 95 26.25 12.74 16.75
C ILE A 95 25.53 11.69 15.90
N LEU A 96 25.92 10.42 16.06
CA LEU A 96 25.28 9.29 15.44
C LEU A 96 24.48 8.55 16.51
N GLU A 97 23.23 8.26 16.19
CA GLU A 97 22.32 7.47 17.02
C GLU A 97 21.66 6.40 16.15
N VAL A 98 21.00 5.44 16.80
CA VAL A 98 20.17 4.44 16.13
C VAL A 98 18.73 4.57 16.63
N ILE A 99 17.77 4.47 15.71
CA ILE A 99 16.35 4.41 16.05
C ILE A 99 15.66 3.31 15.24
N ASN A 100 14.69 2.66 15.86
CA ASN A 100 13.78 1.77 15.15
C ASN A 100 12.51 2.54 14.79
N ILE A 101 12.12 2.47 13.52
CA ILE A 101 10.86 2.99 13.00
C ILE A 101 9.91 1.81 12.86
N ILE A 102 8.87 1.82 13.70
CA ILE A 102 7.77 0.85 13.69
C ILE A 102 6.66 1.43 12.81
N HIS A 103 6.27 0.68 11.78
CA HIS A 103 5.18 1.09 10.91
C HIS A 103 3.86 0.50 11.44
N PRO A 104 2.75 1.24 11.38
CA PRO A 104 1.43 0.66 11.62
C PRO A 104 1.20 -0.57 10.74
N THR A 105 0.72 -1.65 11.35
CA THR A 105 0.29 -2.88 10.66
C THR A 105 -1.15 -2.72 10.16
N GLU A 106 -1.68 -3.73 9.48
CA GLU A 106 -3.06 -3.77 9.00
C GLU A 106 -4.13 -3.50 10.08
N GLU A 107 -3.79 -3.69 11.35
CA GLU A 107 -4.70 -3.48 12.48
C GLU A 107 -5.30 -2.07 12.51
N VAL A 108 -4.57 -1.06 12.03
CA VAL A 108 -5.10 0.32 12.00
C VAL A 108 -6.20 0.51 10.96
N GLU A 109 -6.16 -0.25 9.85
CA GLU A 109 -7.17 -0.20 8.79
C GLU A 109 -8.33 -1.18 9.06
N LEU A 110 -8.08 -2.22 9.86
CA LEU A 110 -9.06 -3.26 10.18
C LEU A 110 -9.84 -2.97 11.47
N ALA A 111 -9.53 -1.88 12.17
CA ALA A 111 -10.20 -1.51 13.42
C ALA A 111 -11.71 -1.37 13.23
N GLY A 112 -12.49 -2.22 13.92
CA GLY A 112 -13.95 -2.23 13.85
C GLY A 112 -14.55 -3.09 12.72
N ILE A 113 -13.73 -3.75 11.90
CA ILE A 113 -14.18 -4.71 10.89
C ILE A 113 -14.36 -6.08 11.54
N ASN A 114 -15.57 -6.63 11.52
CA ASN A 114 -15.89 -7.91 12.15
C ASN A 114 -15.72 -9.12 11.22
N ASP A 115 -15.78 -8.90 9.90
CA ASP A 115 -15.67 -9.96 8.90
C ASP A 115 -14.40 -9.74 8.07
N ILE A 116 -13.38 -10.55 8.35
CA ILE A 116 -12.04 -10.42 7.77
C ILE A 116 -11.64 -11.76 7.13
N ASP A 117 -11.43 -11.75 5.82
CA ASP A 117 -10.87 -12.86 5.06
C ASP A 117 -9.39 -12.59 4.70
N ASP A 118 -8.47 -13.11 5.52
CA ASP A 118 -7.03 -12.97 5.28
C ASP A 118 -6.49 -14.02 4.28
N ARG A 119 -6.39 -13.59 3.02
CA ARG A 119 -5.88 -14.40 1.90
C ARG A 119 -4.37 -14.27 1.67
N ARG A 120 -3.63 -13.57 2.55
CA ARG A 120 -2.18 -13.33 2.39
C ARG A 120 -1.39 -14.55 2.84
N PRO A 121 -0.24 -14.85 2.21
CA PRO A 121 0.63 -15.88 2.74
C PRO A 121 1.39 -15.36 3.98
N PRO A 122 1.88 -16.23 4.88
CA PRO A 122 2.73 -15.83 6.00
C PRO A 122 3.99 -15.06 5.56
N ILE A 123 4.55 -14.23 6.44
CA ILE A 123 5.80 -13.52 6.17
C ILE A 123 6.90 -14.54 5.83
N GLY A 124 7.67 -14.29 4.77
CA GLY A 124 8.75 -15.17 4.30
C GLY A 124 8.28 -16.32 3.40
N LYS A 125 6.98 -16.44 3.10
CA LYS A 125 6.44 -17.42 2.14
C LYS A 125 5.77 -16.66 0.98
N HIS A 126 6.50 -16.38 -0.10
CA HIS A 126 6.00 -15.58 -1.25
C HIS A 126 5.95 -16.36 -2.55
#